data_AF-W1VBU7-F1
#
_entry.id   AF-W1VBU7-F1
#
_cell.length_a   1.000
_cell.length_b   1.000
_cell.length_c   1.000
_cell.angle_alpha   90.00
_cell.angle_beta   90.00
_cell.angle_gamma   90.00
#
_symmetry.space_group_name_H-M   'P 1'
#
loop_
_entity.id
_entity.type
_entity.pdbx_description
1 polymer ?
#
loop_
_entity_poly.entity_id
_entity_poly.type
_entity_poly.pdbx_seq_one_letter_code
_entity_poly.pdbx_strand_id
1 'polypeptide(L)'
;MTELALTPVLAHAGLVLTVLASVLHVLIFYMESIAWEGALARKTFGGTPEEARSHAFYAYNQGSYNLFLTVQGLLGAALVWAGSGYAAVAGVALAAFA
;
A
#
# COMPACT_ATOMS: atom_id res chain seq x y z
N MET A 1 26.86 2.71 -21.59
CA MET A 1 25.78 3.67 -21.95
C MET A 1 24.38 3.14 -21.66
N THR A 2 24.15 1.82 -21.69
CA THR A 2 22.86 1.18 -21.38
C THR A 2 22.45 1.27 -19.91
N GLU A 3 23.37 1.09 -18.95
CA GLU A 3 23.04 1.15 -17.51
C GLU A 3 22.61 2.55 -17.02
N LEU A 4 23.18 3.61 -17.60
CA LEU A 4 22.84 5.00 -17.28
C LEU A 4 21.44 5.39 -17.79
N ALA A 5 20.95 4.71 -18.83
CA ALA A 5 19.61 4.92 -19.36
C ALA A 5 18.54 4.09 -18.61
N LEU A 6 18.92 2.94 -18.06
CA LEU A 6 18.00 2.03 -17.36
C LEU A 6 17.68 2.49 -15.94
N THR A 7 18.64 3.08 -15.24
CA THR A 7 18.49 3.57 -13.86
C THR A 7 17.32 4.54 -13.67
N PRO A 8 17.15 5.62 -14.48
CA PRO A 8 15.99 6.48 -14.35
C PRO A 8 14.70 5.75 -14.70
N VAL A 9 14.68 4.91 -15.75
CA VAL A 9 13.47 4.17 -16.15
C VAL A 9 12.98 3.26 -15.02
N LEU A 10 13.89 2.52 -14.38
CA LEU A 10 13.57 1.64 -13.25
C LEU A 10 13.08 2.43 -12.03
N ALA A 11 13.67 3.60 -11.74
CA ALA A 11 13.21 4.45 -10.64
C ALA A 11 11.76 4.94 -10.87
N HIS A 12 11.43 5.40 -12.08
CA HIS A 12 10.07 5.83 -12.41
C HIS A 12 9.08 4.66 -12.37
N ALA A 13 9.46 3.49 -12.91
CA ALA A 13 8.64 2.30 -12.83
C ALA A 13 8.37 1.88 -11.37
N GLY A 14 9.40 1.93 -10.51
CA GLY A 14 9.29 1.69 -9.08
C GLY A 14 8.29 2.64 -8.41
N LEU A 15 8.40 3.95 -8.66
CA LEU A 15 7.47 4.94 -8.11
C LEU A 15 6.02 4.70 -8.55
N VAL A 16 5.81 4.39 -9.83
CA VAL A 16 4.47 4.06 -10.35
C VAL A 16 3.91 2.84 -9.62
N LEU A 17 4.71 1.78 -9.47
CA LEU A 17 4.28 0.56 -8.77
C LEU A 17 4.00 0.82 -7.28
N THR A 18 4.83 1.61 -6.59
CA THR A 18 4.60 1.99 -5.18
C THR A 18 3.28 2.74 -5.01
N VAL A 19 2.98 3.70 -5.89
CA VAL A 19 1.71 4.45 -5.83
C VAL A 19 0.53 3.52 -6.12
N LEU A 20 0.61 2.66 -7.13
CA LEU A 20 -0.45 1.70 -7.45
C LEU A 20 -0.70 0.72 -6.29
N ALA A 21 0.36 0.20 -5.68
CA ALA A 21 0.25 -0.66 -4.50
C ALA A 21 -0.39 0.08 -3.32
N SER A 22 0.02 1.33 -3.06
CA SER A 22 -0.57 2.13 -1.98
C SER A 22 -2.06 2.38 -2.21
N VAL A 23 -2.47 2.69 -3.44
CA VAL A 23 -3.90 2.84 -3.77
C VAL A 23 -4.67 1.54 -3.60
N LEU A 24 -4.08 0.39 -3.94
CA LEU A 24 -4.68 -0.91 -3.67
C LEU A 24 -4.89 -1.15 -2.16
N HIS A 25 -3.94 -0.73 -1.33
CA HIS A 25 -4.05 -0.86 0.13
C HIS A 25 -5.16 0.04 0.70
N VAL A 26 -5.50 1.17 0.07
CA VAL A 26 -6.71 1.96 0.43
C VAL A 26 -7.98 1.13 0.24
N LEU A 27 -8.10 0.41 -0.89
CA LEU A 27 -9.24 -0.46 -1.15
C LEU A 27 -9.30 -1.61 -0.13
N ILE A 28 -8.16 -2.20 0.20
CA ILE A 28 -8.06 -3.26 1.22
C ILE A 28 -8.47 -2.72 2.59
N PHE A 29 -7.94 -1.57 3.00
CA PHE A 29 -8.33 -0.90 4.25
C PHE A 29 -9.84 -0.68 4.32
N TYR A 30 -10.45 -0.16 3.24
CA TYR A 30 -11.89 0.02 3.18
C TYR A 30 -12.64 -1.31 3.38
N MET A 31 -12.23 -2.37 2.68
CA MET A 31 -12.85 -3.68 2.83
C MET A 31 -12.69 -4.23 4.26
N GLU A 32 -11.52 -4.14 4.86
CA GLU A 32 -11.24 -4.76 6.17
C GLU A 32 -11.76 -3.94 7.35
N SER A 33 -11.79 -2.61 7.26
CA SER A 33 -12.15 -1.74 8.38
C SER A 33 -13.59 -1.22 8.33
N ILE A 34 -14.17 -1.10 7.14
CA ILE A 34 -15.50 -0.48 6.96
C ILE A 34 -16.50 -1.49 6.40
N ALA A 35 -16.10 -2.28 5.41
CA ALA A 35 -17.01 -3.13 4.62
C ALA A 35 -16.75 -4.64 4.78
N TRP A 36 -16.24 -5.08 5.93
CA TRP A 36 -15.73 -6.45 6.14
C TRP A 36 -16.79 -7.54 5.93
N GLU A 37 -18.01 -7.33 6.43
CA GLU A 37 -19.14 -8.24 6.21
C GLU A 37 -19.75 -8.08 4.79
N GLY A 38 -19.10 -7.37 3.88
CA GLY A 38 -19.55 -7.14 2.51
C GLY A 38 -19.22 -8.29 1.55
N ALA A 39 -19.96 -8.36 0.43
CA ALA A 39 -19.73 -9.39 -0.59
C ALA A 39 -18.34 -9.29 -1.24
N LEU A 40 -17.82 -8.06 -1.44
CA LEU A 40 -16.50 -7.85 -2.00
C LEU A 40 -15.39 -8.33 -1.05
N ALA A 41 -15.48 -8.00 0.24
CA ALA A 41 -14.51 -8.45 1.24
C ALA A 41 -14.49 -9.98 1.33
N ARG A 42 -15.66 -10.65 1.40
CA ARG A 42 -15.72 -12.12 1.37
C ARG A 42 -15.23 -12.73 0.06
N LYS A 43 -15.45 -12.08 -1.08
CA LYS A 43 -14.90 -12.54 -2.37
C LYS A 43 -13.37 -12.49 -2.37
N THR A 44 -12.79 -11.47 -1.75
CA THR A 44 -11.33 -11.23 -1.73
C THR A 44 -10.63 -12.07 -0.67
N PHE A 45 -11.16 -12.12 0.56
CA PHE A 45 -10.52 -12.73 1.73
C PHE A 45 -11.13 -14.07 2.15
N GLY A 46 -12.23 -14.48 1.52
CA GLY A 46 -12.94 -15.72 1.83
C GLY A 46 -13.95 -15.60 2.97
N GLY A 47 -14.53 -16.75 3.34
CA GLY A 47 -15.53 -16.88 4.40
C GLY A 47 -16.98 -16.79 3.92
N THR A 48 -17.89 -17.38 4.71
CA THR A 48 -19.34 -17.24 4.54
C THR A 48 -19.87 -15.98 5.24
N PRO A 49 -21.12 -15.54 4.97
CA PRO A 49 -21.75 -14.47 5.72
C PRO A 49 -21.77 -14.71 7.24
N GLU A 50 -21.95 -15.96 7.66
CA GLU A 50 -22.01 -16.36 9.07
C GLU A 50 -20.63 -16.32 9.75
N GLU A 51 -19.56 -16.62 9.01
CA GLU A 51 -18.18 -16.64 9.53
C GLU A 51 -17.58 -15.23 9.66
N ALA A 52 -18.00 -14.27 8.83
CA ALA A 52 -17.36 -12.96 8.75
C ALA A 52 -17.40 -12.18 10.08
N ARG A 53 -18.52 -12.24 10.80
CA ARG A 53 -18.75 -11.42 12.00
C ARG A 53 -17.75 -11.67 13.13
N SER A 54 -17.37 -12.92 13.38
CA SER A 54 -16.44 -13.26 14.46
C SER A 54 -15.02 -12.73 14.20
N HIS A 55 -14.65 -12.48 12.95
CA HIS A 55 -13.32 -11.99 12.55
C HIS A 55 -13.25 -10.48 12.32
N ALA A 56 -14.36 -9.75 12.48
CA ALA A 56 -14.42 -8.31 12.18
C ALA A 56 -13.37 -7.48 12.94
N PHE A 57 -13.08 -7.83 14.20
CA PHE A 57 -12.04 -7.14 14.98
C PHE A 57 -10.63 -7.37 14.42
N TYR A 58 -10.32 -8.61 14.01
CA TYR A 58 -9.03 -8.94 13.40
C TYR A 58 -8.87 -8.27 12.04
N ALA A 59 -9.93 -8.25 11.23
CA ALA A 59 -9.96 -7.54 9.96
C ALA A 59 -9.74 -6.03 10.17
N TYR A 60 -10.43 -5.40 11.12
CA TYR A 60 -10.21 -3.98 11.43
C TYR A 60 -8.75 -3.67 11.81
N ASN A 61 -8.12 -4.56 12.59
CA ASN A 61 -6.71 -4.43 12.92
C ASN A 61 -5.83 -4.54 11.66
N GLN A 62 -6.06 -5.54 10.79
CA GLN A 62 -5.36 -5.68 9.50
C GLN A 62 -5.55 -4.45 8.61
N GLY A 63 -6.77 -3.94 8.51
CA GLY A 63 -7.05 -2.74 7.75
C GLY A 63 -6.25 -1.53 8.26
N SER A 64 -6.13 -1.38 9.57
CA SER A 64 -5.31 -0.30 10.15
C SER A 64 -3.83 -0.42 9.75
N TYR A 65 -3.28 -1.64 9.67
CA TYR A 65 -1.94 -1.85 9.08
C TYR A 65 -1.90 -1.44 7.61
N ASN A 66 -2.88 -1.85 6.80
CA ASN A 66 -2.97 -1.45 5.39
C ASN A 66 -3.05 0.08 5.20
N LEU A 67 -3.69 0.80 6.13
CA LEU A 67 -3.69 2.26 6.15
C LEU A 67 -2.29 2.83 6.41
N PHE A 68 -1.55 2.30 7.39
CA PHE A 68 -0.17 2.72 7.64
C PHE A 68 0.74 2.46 6.45
N LEU A 69 0.64 1.28 5.81
CA LEU A 69 1.39 0.95 4.60
C LEU A 69 1.09 1.93 3.47
N THR A 70 -0.18 2.26 3.25
CA THR A 70 -0.58 3.28 2.27
C THR A 70 0.07 4.63 2.56
N VAL A 71 -0.04 5.13 3.79
CA VAL A 71 0.49 6.44 4.17
C VAL A 71 2.01 6.46 4.01
N GLN A 72 2.68 5.41 4.45
CA GLN A 72 4.12 5.24 4.34
C GLN A 72 4.57 5.19 2.86
N GLY A 73 3.89 4.40 2.03
CA GLY A 73 4.21 4.25 0.61
C GLY A 73 4.02 5.53 -0.19
N LEU A 74 2.89 6.24 0.02
CA LEU A 74 2.63 7.53 -0.63
C LEU A 74 3.60 8.62 -0.18
N LEU A 75 3.90 8.70 1.12
CA LEU A 75 4.89 9.64 1.64
C LEU A 75 6.29 9.33 1.11
N GLY A 76 6.65 8.05 1.09
CA GLY A 76 7.91 7.57 0.51
C GLY A 76 8.07 7.97 -0.94
N ALA A 77 7.06 7.67 -1.77
CA ALA A 77 7.03 8.04 -3.19
C ALA A 77 7.13 9.57 -3.38
N ALA A 78 6.40 10.37 -2.59
CA ALA A 78 6.46 11.82 -2.66
C ALA A 78 7.86 12.37 -2.31
N LEU A 79 8.52 11.82 -1.28
CA LEU A 79 9.86 12.22 -0.87
C LEU A 79 10.93 11.83 -1.88
N VAL A 80 10.81 10.68 -2.54
CA VAL A 80 11.69 10.29 -3.65
C VAL A 80 11.49 11.21 -4.86
N TRP A 81 10.25 11.56 -5.18
CA TRP A 81 9.93 12.39 -6.35
C TRP A 81 10.32 13.85 -6.18
N ALA A 82 10.04 14.45 -5.02
CA ALA A 82 10.20 15.89 -4.78
C ALA A 82 11.40 16.25 -3.90
N GLY A 83 11.97 15.28 -3.17
CA GLY A 83 13.05 15.50 -2.22
C GLY A 83 14.44 15.30 -2.81
N SER A 84 15.46 15.71 -2.04
CA SER A 84 16.88 15.52 -2.37
C SER A 84 17.68 15.18 -1.12
N GLY A 85 18.88 14.61 -1.27
CA GLY A 85 19.74 14.26 -0.14
C GLY A 85 19.06 13.30 0.83
N TYR A 86 19.11 13.58 2.14
CA TYR A 86 18.53 12.72 3.16
C TYR A 86 17.01 12.53 3.02
N ALA A 87 16.28 13.52 2.48
CA ALA A 87 14.84 13.38 2.26
C ALA A 87 14.53 12.29 1.22
N ALA A 88 15.26 12.26 0.10
CA ALA A 88 15.09 11.22 -0.92
C ALA A 88 15.46 9.83 -0.38
N VAL A 89 16.54 9.74 0.43
CA VAL A 89 16.95 8.48 1.07
C VAL A 89 15.88 7.96 2.05
N ALA A 90 15.33 8.84 2.89
CA ALA A 90 14.20 8.50 3.76
C ALA A 90 12.98 8.06 2.94
N GLY A 91 12.72 8.73 1.81
CA GLY A 91 11.67 8.36 0.87
C GLY A 91 11.80 6.93 0.34
N VAL A 92 13.01 6.54 -0.08
CA VAL A 92 13.29 5.16 -0.52
C VAL A 92 13.05 4.17 0.61
N ALA A 93 13.51 4.45 1.83
CA ALA A 93 13.29 3.57 2.97
C ALA A 93 11.79 3.39 3.27
N LEU A 94 11.02 4.48 3.30
CA LEU A 94 9.57 4.41 3.53
C LEU A 94 8.88 3.63 2.41
N ALA A 95 9.21 3.88 1.14
CA ALA A 95 8.61 3.20 0.00
C ALA A 95 8.98 1.71 -0.09
N ALA A 96 10.18 1.30 0.36
CA ALA A 96 10.65 -0.07 0.28
C ALA A 96 10.08 -0.99 1.38
N PHE A 97 9.62 -0.42 2.49
CA PHE A 97 9.06 -1.14 3.63
C PHE A 97 7.56 -0.87 3.83
N ALA A 98 6.90 -0.26 2.85
CA ALA A 98 5.45 -0.07 2.78
C ALA A 98 4.84 -1.21 1.95
#